data_AF-A0A9D4PJ47-F1
#
_entry.id   AF-A0A9D4PJ47-F1
#
_cell.length_a   1.000
_cell.length_b   1.000
_cell.length_c   1.000
_cell.angle_alpha   90.00
_cell.angle_beta   90.00
_cell.angle_gamma   90.00
#
_symmetry.space_group_name_H-M   'P 1'
#
loop_
_entity.id
_entity.type
_entity.pdbx_description
1 polymer ?
#
loop_
_entity_poly.entity_id
_entity_poly.type
_entity_poly.pdbx_seq_one_letter_code
_entity_poly.pdbx_strand_id
1 'polypeptide(L)'
;MLHYGREKYAHEKILYQYLDIDDDVKGFSKKYGTFQRVYSFKTLHLSRDLHRSLGNIAKLLSPGGECLLYFTTRCSLYECFKEMSSLEP
;
A
#
# COMPACT_ATOMS: atom_id res chain seq x y z
N MET A 1 -0.67 12.98 -5.22
CA MET A 1 0.14 11.99 -5.97
C MET A 1 -0.55 11.45 -7.22
N LEU A 2 -1.78 10.95 -7.17
CA LEU A 2 -2.42 10.37 -8.37
C LEU A 2 -2.60 11.38 -9.52
N HIS A 3 -2.98 12.63 -9.21
CA HIS A 3 -3.10 13.69 -10.21
C HIS A 3 -1.78 13.91 -10.97
N TYR A 4 -0.71 14.19 -10.22
CA TYR A 4 0.64 14.35 -10.78
C TYR A 4 1.10 13.14 -11.59
N GLY A 5 0.80 11.91 -11.11
CA GLY A 5 1.10 10.68 -11.86
C GLY A 5 0.37 10.62 -13.20
N ARG A 6 -0.93 10.93 -13.21
CA ARG A 6 -1.74 10.99 -14.44
C ARG A 6 -1.23 12.05 -15.41
N GLU A 7 -0.91 13.24 -14.93
CA GLU A 7 -0.46 14.34 -15.80
C GLU A 7 0.91 14.06 -16.42
N LYS A 8 1.85 13.51 -15.65
CA LYS A 8 3.26 13.40 -16.08
C LYS A 8 3.61 12.05 -16.70
N TYR A 9 2.89 10.99 -16.34
CA TYR A 9 3.21 9.61 -16.73
C TYR A 9 1.96 8.85 -17.22
N ALA A 10 1.02 9.53 -17.88
CA ALA A 10 -0.11 8.88 -18.52
C ALA A 10 0.34 7.77 -19.47
N HIS A 11 -0.27 6.60 -19.35
CA HIS A 11 -0.05 5.48 -20.26
C HIS A 11 -1.32 4.64 -20.35
N GLU A 12 -1.66 4.15 -21.53
CA GLU A 12 -2.90 3.37 -21.79
C GLU A 12 -3.04 2.13 -20.90
N LYS A 13 -1.90 1.58 -20.46
CA LYS A 13 -1.81 0.37 -19.61
C LYS A 13 -1.80 0.68 -18.10
N ILE A 14 -1.89 1.95 -17.70
CA ILE A 14 -1.79 2.35 -16.29
C ILE A 14 -3.10 3.00 -15.85
N LEU A 15 -3.75 2.38 -14.87
CA LEU A 15 -4.89 2.96 -14.16
C LEU A 15 -4.43 3.46 -12.79
N TYR A 16 -4.77 4.70 -12.48
CA TYR A 16 -4.42 5.36 -11.22
C TYR A 16 -5.62 5.34 -10.28
N GLN A 17 -5.53 4.64 -9.14
CA GLN A 17 -6.62 4.54 -8.16
C GLN A 17 -6.12 4.71 -6.73
N TYR A 18 -7.01 5.21 -5.87
CA TYR A 18 -6.78 5.25 -4.44
C TYR A 18 -7.04 3.87 -3.84
N LEU A 19 -6.17 3.47 -2.93
CA LEU A 19 -6.28 2.26 -2.12
C LEU A 19 -5.58 2.53 -0.78
N ASP A 20 -6.34 2.47 0.31
CA ASP A 20 -5.75 2.32 1.64
C ASP A 20 -5.59 0.82 1.91
N ILE A 21 -4.36 0.39 2.19
CA ILE A 21 -4.04 -1.02 2.38
C ILE A 21 -4.36 -1.52 3.80
N ASP A 22 -4.53 -0.62 4.76
CA ASP A 22 -4.99 -0.96 6.11
C ASP A 22 -6.51 -1.24 6.14
N ASP A 23 -7.28 -0.74 5.17
CA ASP A 23 -8.74 -0.92 5.12
C ASP A 23 -9.18 -2.21 4.41
N ASP A 24 -10.49 -2.45 4.31
CA ASP A 24 -10.99 -3.64 3.60
C ASP A 24 -10.80 -3.51 2.08
N VAL A 25 -10.11 -4.50 1.49
CA VAL A 25 -9.77 -4.51 0.07
C VAL A 25 -10.77 -5.30 -0.79
N LYS A 26 -11.82 -5.89 -0.21
CA LYS A 26 -12.82 -6.68 -0.96
C LYS A 26 -13.51 -5.88 -2.05
N GLY A 27 -13.82 -4.60 -1.79
CA GLY A 27 -14.41 -3.73 -2.81
C GLY A 27 -13.47 -3.51 -3.99
N PHE A 28 -12.17 -3.39 -3.72
CA PHE A 28 -11.14 -3.22 -4.73
C PHE A 28 -10.97 -4.50 -5.56
N SER A 29 -10.85 -5.66 -4.93
CA SER A 29 -10.72 -6.93 -5.64
C SER A 29 -11.99 -7.33 -6.39
N LYS A 30 -13.18 -6.97 -5.90
CA LYS A 30 -14.44 -7.16 -6.64
C LYS A 30 -14.48 -6.32 -7.92
N LYS A 31 -13.91 -5.12 -7.89
CA LYS A 31 -13.91 -4.19 -9.03
C LYS A 31 -12.81 -4.50 -10.05
N TYR A 32 -11.63 -4.89 -9.59
CA TYR A 32 -10.43 -5.02 -10.43
C TYR A 32 -9.89 -6.45 -10.54
N GLY A 33 -10.42 -7.40 -9.78
CA GLY A 33 -9.90 -8.76 -9.69
C GLY A 33 -8.70 -8.85 -8.74
N THR A 34 -7.95 -9.93 -8.91
CA THR A 34 -6.66 -10.18 -8.25
C THR A 34 -5.52 -9.99 -9.25
N PHE A 35 -4.31 -9.90 -8.72
CA PHE A 35 -3.13 -9.54 -9.49
C PHE A 35 -2.07 -10.64 -9.41
N GLN A 36 -1.48 -10.97 -10.55
CA GLN A 36 -0.31 -11.86 -10.62
C GLN A 36 0.93 -11.22 -9.96
N ARG A 37 1.01 -9.90 -9.91
CA ARG A 37 2.13 -9.16 -9.32
C ARG A 37 1.64 -7.97 -8.50
N VAL A 38 2.06 -7.89 -7.25
CA VAL A 38 1.80 -6.75 -6.36
C VAL A 38 3.12 -6.12 -5.91
N TYR A 39 3.24 -4.81 -6.10
CA TYR A 39 4.42 -4.05 -5.72
C TYR A 39 4.06 -3.04 -4.64
N SER A 40 4.86 -2.99 -3.57
CA SER A 40 4.74 -1.95 -2.54
C SER A 40 6.09 -1.30 -2.30
N PHE A 41 6.16 0.01 -2.51
CA PHE A 41 7.38 0.80 -2.28
C PHE A 41 7.12 1.83 -1.20
N LYS A 42 7.83 1.67 -0.09
CA LYS A 42 7.85 2.62 1.02
C LYS A 42 6.45 2.95 1.57
N THR A 43 5.52 1.98 1.54
CA THR A 43 4.17 2.14 2.11
C THR A 43 4.03 1.44 3.46
N LEU A 44 4.50 0.20 3.58
CA LEU A 44 4.19 -0.67 4.72
C LEU A 44 4.78 -0.20 6.07
N HIS A 45 5.77 0.68 6.07
CA HIS A 45 6.29 1.26 7.31
C HIS A 45 5.38 2.37 7.89
N LEU A 46 4.39 2.84 7.12
CA LEU A 46 3.35 3.77 7.58
C LEU A 46 2.06 3.03 7.96
N SER A 47 2.01 1.71 7.78
CA SER A 47 0.85 0.90 8.13
C SER A 47 0.64 0.92 9.64
N ARG A 48 -0.61 1.12 10.07
CA ARG A 48 -1.01 1.07 11.49
C ARG A 48 -1.06 -0.36 12.01
N ASP A 49 -1.41 -1.30 11.12
CA ASP A 49 -1.48 -2.73 11.40
C ASP A 49 -0.84 -3.50 10.24
N LEU A 50 0.46 -3.76 10.38
CA LEU A 50 1.25 -4.43 9.35
C LEU A 50 0.70 -5.83 9.03
N HIS A 51 0.19 -6.55 10.03
CA HIS A 51 -0.35 -7.90 9.82
C HIS A 51 -1.62 -7.84 8.95
N ARG A 52 -2.53 -6.90 9.26
CA ARG A 52 -3.72 -6.66 8.44
C ARG A 52 -3.35 -6.21 7.02
N SER A 53 -2.41 -5.28 6.90
CA SER A 53 -1.89 -4.80 5.61
C SER A 53 -1.33 -5.93 4.75
N LEU A 54 -0.48 -6.80 5.31
CA LEU A 54 0.06 -7.97 4.61
C LEU A 54 -1.04 -8.97 4.24
N GLY A 55 -2.01 -9.19 5.14
CA GLY A 55 -3.18 -10.03 4.85
C GLY A 55 -4.04 -9.47 3.71
N ASN A 56 -4.16 -8.16 3.60
CA ASN A 56 -4.86 -7.51 2.50
C ASN A 56 -4.08 -7.61 1.18
N ILE A 57 -2.75 -7.45 1.21
CA ILE A 57 -1.90 -7.72 0.03
C ILE A 57 -2.10 -9.17 -0.44
N ALA A 58 -2.14 -10.14 0.48
CA ALA A 58 -2.36 -11.54 0.14
C ALA A 58 -3.73 -11.77 -0.52
N LYS A 59 -4.79 -11.08 -0.10
CA LYS A 59 -6.12 -11.15 -0.75
C LYS A 59 -6.14 -10.55 -2.16
N LEU A 60 -5.23 -9.61 -2.45
CA LEU A 60 -5.10 -9.00 -3.77
C LEU A 60 -4.25 -9.85 -4.72
N LEU A 61 -3.44 -10.78 -4.21
CA LEU A 61 -2.67 -11.70 -5.03
C LEU A 61 -3.54 -12.80 -5.61
N SER A 62 -3.32 -13.10 -6.89
CA SER A 62 -3.85 -14.30 -7.52
C SER A 62 -3.11 -15.54 -7.01
N PRO A 63 -3.70 -16.75 -7.10
CA PRO A 63 -2.98 -17.99 -6.79
C PRO A 63 -1.69 -18.12 -7.61
N GLY A 64 -0.55 -18.32 -6.92
CA GLY A 64 0.77 -18.37 -7.54
C GLY A 64 1.33 -17.00 -7.95
N GLY A 65 0.68 -15.89 -7.58
CA GLY A 65 1.18 -14.55 -7.79
C GLY A 65 2.37 -14.21 -6.89
N GLU A 66 3.15 -13.22 -7.31
CA GLU A 66 4.37 -12.78 -6.65
C GLU A 66 4.20 -11.37 -6.07
N CYS A 67 4.88 -11.09 -4.96
CA CYS A 67 4.95 -9.73 -4.43
C CYS A 67 6.38 -9.27 -4.19
N LEU A 68 6.61 -7.99 -4.43
CA LEU A 68 7.84 -7.30 -4.05
C LEU A 68 7.50 -6.18 -3.08
N LEU A 69 8.03 -6.30 -1.87
CA LEU A 69 7.80 -5.36 -0.78
C LEU A 69 9.10 -4.67 -0.42
N TYR A 70 9.15 -3.36 -0.60
CA TYR A 70 10.30 -2.54 -0.23
C TYR A 70 9.90 -1.56 0.86
N PHE A 71 10.20 -1.86 2.11
CA PHE A 71 9.88 -1.00 3.24
C PHE A 71 10.98 -1.05 4.30
N THR A 72 10.99 -0.03 5.15
CA THR A 72 11.97 0.10 6.22
C THR A 72 11.42 -0.63 7.45
N THR A 73 12.12 -1.65 7.95
CA THR A 73 11.65 -2.46 9.09
C THR A 73 11.97 -1.84 10.44
N ARG A 74 13.08 -1.09 10.54
CA ARG A 74 13.46 -0.32 11.73
C ARG A 74 14.01 1.02 11.29
N CYS A 75 13.42 2.10 11.78
CA CYS A 75 13.97 3.45 11.67
C CYS A 75 13.67 4.18 12.96
N SER A 76 14.71 4.66 13.64
CA SER A 76 14.58 5.45 14.87
C SER A 76 13.70 6.70 14.66
N LEU A 77 13.64 7.23 13.44
CA LEU A 77 12.75 8.34 13.12
C LEU A 77 11.27 8.00 13.27
N TYR A 78 10.82 6.77 12.98
CA TYR A 78 9.39 6.41 13.14
C TYR A 78 8.97 6.41 14.61
N GLU A 79 9.82 5.92 15.50
CA GLU A 79 9.56 5.99 16.95
C GLU A 79 9.49 7.46 17.40
N CYS A 80 10.41 8.31 16.92
CA CYS A 80 10.34 9.75 17.20
C CYS A 80 9.04 10.37 16.67
N PHE A 81 8.63 10.07 15.43
CA PHE A 81 7.37 10.60 14.87
C PHE A 81 6.15 10.11 15.64
N LYS A 82 6.14 8.85 16.08
CA LYS A 82 5.05 8.28 16.87
C LYS A 82 4.92 8.98 18.23
N GLU A 83 6.04 9.19 18.91
CA GLU A 83 6.07 9.97 20.16
C GLU A 83 5.60 11.41 19.92
N MET A 84 6.13 12.11 18.91
CA MET A 84 5.70 13.47 18.59
C MET A 84 4.20 13.57 18.27
N SER A 85 3.64 12.61 17.53
CA SER A 85 2.20 12.58 17.22
C SER A 85 1.34 12.37 18.45
N SER A 86 1.82 11.66 19.47
CA SER A 86 1.09 11.50 20.74
C SER A 86 1.09 12.75 21.62
N LEU A 87 1.91 13.74 21.28
CA LEU A 87 2.01 15.03 21.97
C LEU A 87 1.15 16.13 21.31
N GLU A 88 0.52 15.85 20.17
CA GLU A 88 -0.42 16.78 19.54
C GLU A 88 -1.81 16.69 20.23
N PRO A 89 -2.40 17.83 20.65
CA PRO A 89 -3.66 17.87 21.41
C PRO A 89 -4.91 17.54 20.57
#